data_AF-A0A9E3Q6X0-F1
#
_entry.id   AF-A0A9E3Q6X0-F1
#
_cell.length_a   1.000
_cell.length_b   1.000
_cell.length_c   1.000
_cell.angle_alpha   90.00
_cell.angle_beta   90.00
_cell.angle_gamma   90.00
#
_symmetry.space_group_name_H-M   'P 1'
#
loop_
_entity.id
_entity.type
_entity.pdbx_description
1 polymer ?
#
loop_
_entity_poly.entity_id
_entity_poly.type
_entity_poly.pdbx_seq_one_letter_code
_entity_poly.pdbx_strand_id
1 'polypeptide(L)' 'MALVSRPDAGTLIRSGDGLRKLRWAASGRGKRGGARVIYYWWTADERILLLDVYTKNDKSDLSKDELKKLKQEIVQ' A
#
# COMPACT_ATOMS: atom_id res chain seq x y z
N MET A 1 11.68 -7.63 -7.20
CA MET A 1 10.46 -8.42 -6.90
C MET A 1 9.27 -7.57 -7.27
N ALA A 2 8.44 -8.03 -8.21
CA ALA A 2 7.25 -7.32 -8.66
C ALA A 2 6.04 -7.71 -7.79
N LEU A 3 5.16 -6.75 -7.50
CA LEU A 3 3.96 -6.96 -6.66
C LEU A 3 3.00 -8.00 -7.26
N VAL A 4 2.95 -8.11 -8.59
CA VAL A 4 2.15 -9.13 -9.30
C VAL A 4 2.58 -10.55 -8.94
N SER A 5 3.87 -10.81 -8.78
CA SER A 5 4.39 -12.15 -8.47
C SER A 5 4.29 -12.51 -6.99
N ARG A 6 4.20 -11.51 -6.11
CA ARG A 6 4.10 -11.67 -4.64
C ARG A 6 3.12 -10.65 -4.05
N PRO A 7 1.82 -10.81 -4.29
CA PRO A 7 0.79 -9.88 -3.80
C PRO A 7 0.62 -9.91 -2.27
N ASP A 8 1.25 -10.86 -1.59
CA ASP A 8 1.30 -11.00 -0.14
C ASP A 8 2.46 -10.21 0.51
N ALA A 9 3.38 -9.65 -0.28
CA ALA A 9 4.62 -9.02 0.20
C ALA A 9 4.42 -7.77 1.08
N GLY A 10 3.22 -7.19 1.09
CA GLY A 10 2.86 -6.06 1.94
C GLY A 10 2.30 -6.50 3.27
N THR A 11 2.69 -5.81 4.34
CA THR A 11 2.17 -6.06 5.69
C THR A 11 0.74 -5.55 5.81
N LEU A 12 -0.15 -6.32 6.45
CA LEU A 12 -1.51 -5.87 6.75
C LEU A 12 -1.51 -4.65 7.66
N ILE A 13 -2.38 -3.69 7.35
CA ILE A 13 -2.59 -2.50 8.16
C ILE A 13 -3.67 -2.79 9.20
N ARG A 14 -3.37 -2.56 10.48
CA ARG A 14 -4.34 -2.73 11.57
C ARG A 14 -5.54 -1.82 11.34
N SER A 15 -6.75 -2.35 11.48
CA SER A 15 -8.02 -1.65 11.22
C SER A 15 -8.21 -1.17 9.76
N GLY A 16 -7.33 -1.62 8.85
CA GLY A 16 -7.38 -1.31 7.43
C GLY A 16 -8.21 -2.28 6.59
N ASP A 17 -8.82 -3.30 7.20
CA ASP A 17 -9.79 -4.19 6.54
C ASP A 17 -9.24 -4.87 5.26
N GLY A 18 -8.05 -5.46 5.37
CA GLY A 18 -7.37 -6.13 4.24
C GLY A 18 -6.40 -5.24 3.46
N LEU A 19 -6.37 -3.92 3.72
CA LEU A 19 -5.34 -3.02 3.19
C LEU A 19 -3.93 -3.48 3.60
N ARG A 20 -2.99 -3.37 2.65
CA ARG A 20 -1.58 -3.74 2.80
C ARG A 20 -0.67 -2.56 2.54
N LYS A 21 0.45 -2.52 3.28
CA LYS A 21 1.52 -1.53 3.14
C LYS A 21 2.78 -2.22 2.65
N LEU A 22 3.24 -1.88 1.44
CA LEU A 22 4.51 -2.34 0.87
C LEU A 22 5.56 -1.22 0.94
N ARG A 23 6.75 -1.54 1.42
CA ARG A 23 7.92 -0.65 1.33
C ARG A 23 8.64 -0.92 0.02
N TRP A 24 8.52 -0.01 -0.92
CA TRP A 24 9.17 -0.10 -2.22
C TRP A 24 10.51 0.63 -2.20
N ALA A 25 11.60 -0.08 -2.44
CA ALA A 25 12.90 0.55 -2.64
C ALA A 25 13.01 1.05 -4.09
N ALA A 26 13.12 2.36 -4.32
CA ALA A 26 13.47 2.86 -5.65
C ALA A 26 14.96 2.65 -5.89
N SER A 27 15.32 2.03 -7.01
CA SER A 27 16.71 1.90 -7.45
C SER A 27 17.27 3.28 -7.86
N GLY A 28 18.50 3.60 -7.44
CA GLY A 28 19.25 4.77 -7.93
C GLY A 28 19.02 6.09 -7.19
N ARG A 29 18.03 6.21 -6.30
CA ARG A 29 17.93 7.33 -5.34
C ARG A 29 18.49 6.87 -3.99
N GLY A 30 19.38 7.65 -3.38
CA GLY A 30 20.07 7.32 -2.11
C GLY A 30 19.11 7.10 -0.90
N LYS A 31 19.56 7.30 0.34
CA LYS A 31 18.81 6.98 1.60
C LYS A 31 17.32 7.43 1.69
N ARG A 32 16.83 8.29 0.78
CA ARG A 32 15.44 8.81 0.70
C ARG A 32 14.61 8.26 -0.47
N GLY A 33 15.14 7.36 -1.31
CA GLY A 33 14.49 6.94 -2.55
C GLY A 33 13.25 6.06 -2.42
N GLY A 34 13.01 5.44 -1.26
CA GLY A 34 11.92 4.48 -1.10
C GLY A 34 10.53 5.13 -1.00
N ALA A 35 9.54 4.44 -1.55
CA ALA A 35 8.12 4.76 -1.43
C ALA A 35 7.40 3.74 -0.54
N ARG A 36 6.25 4.12 -0.02
CA ARG A 36 5.28 3.22 0.60
C ARG A 36 4.07 3.17 -0.31
N VAL A 37 3.68 1.96 -0.68
CA VAL A 37 2.52 1.70 -1.52
C VAL A 37 1.44 1.09 -0.65
N ILE A 38 0.25 1.66 -0.70
CA ILE A 38 -0.96 1.13 -0.07
C ILE A 38 -1.79 0.46 -1.15
N TYR A 39 -2.13 -0.80 -0.93
CA TYR A 39 -2.89 -1.57 -1.91
C TYR A 39 -3.83 -2.55 -1.24
N TYR A 40 -4.81 -3.02 -2.00
CA TYR A 40 -5.69 -4.11 -1.65
C TYR A 40 -5.47 -5.27 -2.63
N TRP A 41 -5.34 -6.49 -2.11
CA TRP A 41 -5.26 -7.70 -2.92
C TRP A 41 -6.60 -8.42 -2.88
N TRP A 42 -7.35 -8.29 -3.97
CA TRP A 42 -8.63 -8.97 -4.16
C TRP A 42 -8.35 -10.37 -4.69
N THR A 43 -8.36 -11.36 -3.79
CA THR A 43 -7.98 -12.75 -4.11
C THR A 43 -8.96 -13.46 -5.04
N ALA A 44 -10.26 -13.17 -4.93
CA ALA A 44 -11.28 -13.83 -5.75
C ALA A 44 -11.16 -13.52 -7.25
N ASP A 45 -10.61 -12.36 -7.61
CA ASP A 45 -10.48 -11.88 -9.00
C ASP A 45 -9.01 -11.76 -9.44
N GLU A 46 -8.06 -12.18 -8.59
CA GLU A 46 -6.61 -12.00 -8.78
C GLU A 46 -6.18 -10.55 -9.08
N ARG A 47 -6.92 -9.57 -8.53
CA ARG A 47 -6.66 -8.14 -8.78
C ARG A 47 -5.90 -7.48 -7.64
N ILE A 48 -5.07 -6.51 -8.02
CA ILE A 48 -4.36 -5.65 -7.08
C ILE A 48 -4.81 -4.21 -7.34
N LEU A 49 -5.48 -3.61 -6.36
CA LEU A 49 -5.87 -2.20 -6.40
C LEU A 49 -4.79 -1.38 -5.71
N LEU A 50 -4.13 -0.51 -6.46
CA LEU A 50 -3.17 0.47 -5.93
C LEU A 50 -3.95 1.72 -5.51
N LEU A 51 -3.93 2.04 -4.23
CA LEU A 51 -4.79 3.09 -3.67
C LEU A 51 -4.02 4.36 -3.33
N ASP A 52 -2.79 4.23 -2.80
CA ASP A 52 -1.98 5.38 -2.45
C ASP A 52 -0.47 5.09 -2.53
N VAL A 53 0.32 6.14 -2.75
CA VAL A 53 1.78 6.09 -2.74
C VAL A 53 2.35 7.35 -2.08
N TYR A 54 3.23 7.16 -1.10
CA TYR A 54 3.88 8.27 -0.39
C TYR A 54 5.30 7.94 0.03
N THR A 55 6.17 8.94 0.19
CA THR A 55 7.56 8.72 0.60
C THR A 55 7.71 8.64 2.12
N LYS A 56 8.93 8.34 2.60
CA LYS A 56 9.21 8.31 4.05
C LYS A 56 8.89 9.63 4.75
N ASN A 57 9.12 10.75 4.07
CA ASN A 57 9.05 12.08 4.66
C ASN A 57 7.66 12.71 4.57
N ASP A 58 6.80 12.21 3.69
CA ASP A 58 5.49 12.81 3.49
C ASP A 58 4.56 12.47 4.67
N LYS A 59 4.58 11.22 5.14
CA LYS A 59 3.77 10.74 6.26
C LYS A 59 4.46 9.62 7.05
N SER A 60 4.28 9.64 8.37
CA SER A 60 4.76 8.60 9.29
C SER A 60 3.86 7.37 9.25
N ASP A 61 2.53 7.57 9.40
CA ASP A 61 1.49 6.54 9.32
C ASP A 61 0.16 7.12 8.82
N LEU A 62 -0.74 6.25 8.33
CA LEU A 62 -2.09 6.63 7.90
C LEU A 62 -2.97 6.90 9.13
N SER A 63 -3.65 8.03 9.13
CA SER A 63 -4.69 8.35 10.10
C SER A 63 -5.91 7.44 9.93
N LYS A 64 -6.77 7.39 10.95
CA LYS A 64 -8.03 6.64 10.89
C LYS A 64 -8.95 7.14 9.77
N ASP A 65 -8.94 8.45 9.51
CA ASP A 65 -9.78 9.07 8.49
C ASP A 65 -9.27 8.75 7.08
N GLU A 66 -7.95 8.75 6.86
CA GLU A 66 -7.35 8.30 5.60
C GLU A 66 -7.65 6.81 5.34
N LEU A 67 -7.52 5.96 6.37
CA LEU A 67 -7.91 4.55 6.24
C LEU A 67 -9.39 4.39 5.92
N LYS A 68 -10.26 5.24 6.47
CA LYS A 68 -11.70 5.22 6.14
C LYS A 68 -11.94 5.56 4.67
N LYS A 69 -11.27 6.60 4.15
CA LYS A 69 -11.37 7.00 2.74
C LYS A 69 -10.88 5.90 1.79
N LEU A 70 -9.69 5.36 2.05
CA LEU A 70 -9.11 4.28 1.23
C LEU A 70 -10.00 3.03 1.18
N LYS A 71 -10.70 2.71 2.28
CA LYS A 71 -11.67 1.60 2.30
C LYS A 71 -12.90 1.85 1.44
N GLN A 72 -13.37 3.10 1.36
CA GLN A 72 -14.52 3.45 0.52
C GLN A 72 -14.21 3.30 -0.97
N GLU A 73 -12.95 3.49 -1.37
CA GLU A 73 -12.50 3.32 -2.76
C GLU A 73 -12.49 1.85 -3.22
N ILE A 74 -12.47 0.88 -2.30
CA ILE A 74 -12.48 -0.56 -2.64
C ILE A 74 -13.90 -1.04 -2.99
N VAL A 75 -14.93 -0.41 -2.43
CA VAL A 75 -16.34 -0.85 -2.50
C VAL A 75 -17.10 -0.16 -3.64
N GLN A 76 -16.49 0.79 -4.34
CA GLN A 76 -17.02 1.35 -5.59
C GLN A 76 -16.84 0.39 -6.76
#